data_AF-A0A261XU52-F1
#
_entry.id   AF-A0A261XU52-F1
#
_cell.length_a   1.000
_cell.length_b   1.000
_cell.length_c   1.000
_cell.angle_alpha   90.00
_cell.angle_beta   90.00
_cell.angle_gamma   90.00
#
_symmetry.space_group_name_H-M   'P 1'
#
loop_
_entity.id
_entity.type
_entity.pdbx_description
1 polymer ?
#
loop_
_entity_poly.entity_id
_entity_poly.type
_entity_poly.pdbx_seq_one_letter_code
_entity_poly.pdbx_strand_id
1 'polypeptide(L)'
;MPRHSRRYFVRVIQHPIHARSCGFGSNNRRPLDPPPIVQLFAQTSGGEEAEIRDSYTPFFVLHASLWSADGQEQRSIAKKDTRRGEVVQLNALQGVTVATPEHYRDTTGHYGYFLTFGDISVRDQGEYRLKFVLYNLRRSNFELRQHARQECEIMSDPFSVITPRQFPGMLPSTPLTHCFVQQAAQLPSRSKPRRRSASGSSSGDGESSRSQTGETFRSSTSTNPSLDEPQVRKRRSSSTLGPNKKDRKGKEKATDVDTY
;
A
#
# COMPACT_ATOMS: atom_id res chain seq x y z
N MET A 1 -39.08 -2.58 17.00
CA MET A 1 -38.62 -3.72 16.17
C MET A 1 -37.33 -4.28 16.74
N PRO A 2 -37.22 -5.59 16.99
CA PRO A 2 -35.97 -6.18 17.44
C PRO A 2 -34.91 -5.95 16.35
N ARG A 3 -33.76 -5.39 16.72
CA ARG A 3 -32.65 -5.23 15.78
C ARG A 3 -32.16 -6.62 15.42
N HIS A 4 -32.49 -7.09 14.20
CA HIS A 4 -31.94 -8.33 13.66
C HIS A 4 -30.41 -8.31 13.84
N SER A 5 -29.90 -9.27 14.59
CA SER A 5 -28.47 -9.41 14.83
C SER A 5 -27.79 -9.73 13.50
N ARG A 6 -26.97 -8.80 13.00
CA ARG A 6 -26.18 -8.99 11.78
C ARG A 6 -24.88 -9.70 12.12
N ARG A 7 -24.54 -10.71 11.32
CA ARG A 7 -23.23 -11.38 11.29
C ARG A 7 -22.38 -10.75 10.19
N TYR A 8 -21.16 -10.37 10.51
CA TYR A 8 -20.20 -9.84 9.53
C TYR A 8 -19.15 -10.91 9.23
N PHE A 9 -18.76 -11.02 7.97
CA PHE A 9 -17.70 -11.93 7.56
C PHE A 9 -16.96 -11.39 6.34
N VAL A 10 -15.80 -11.95 6.06
CA VAL A 10 -14.98 -11.56 4.90
C VAL A 10 -14.73 -12.72 3.95
N ARG A 11 -14.45 -12.41 2.69
CA ARG A 11 -13.91 -13.35 1.71
C ARG A 11 -12.71 -12.75 0.99
N VAL A 12 -11.68 -13.55 0.76
CA VAL A 12 -10.57 -13.16 -0.11
C VAL A 12 -11.07 -13.27 -1.55
N ILE A 13 -11.04 -12.17 -2.29
CA ILE A 13 -11.50 -12.12 -3.70
C ILE A 13 -10.34 -11.96 -4.68
N GLN A 14 -9.17 -11.55 -4.19
CA GLN A 14 -7.91 -11.59 -4.91
C GLN A 14 -6.84 -12.13 -3.97
N HIS A 15 -6.31 -13.30 -4.33
CA HIS A 15 -5.26 -13.98 -3.57
C HIS A 15 -3.87 -13.51 -4.01
N PRO A 16 -2.90 -13.37 -3.08
CA PRO A 16 -1.51 -13.25 -3.48
C PRO A 16 -1.06 -14.56 -4.14
N ILE A 17 -0.18 -14.45 -5.13
CA ILE A 17 0.35 -15.62 -5.86
C ILE A 17 1.83 -15.81 -5.53
N HIS A 18 2.58 -14.71 -5.58
CA HIS A 18 4.02 -14.72 -5.30
C HIS A 18 4.50 -13.40 -4.71
N ALA A 19 5.72 -13.43 -4.17
CA ALA A 19 6.43 -12.23 -3.77
C ALA A 19 7.94 -12.44 -3.92
N ARG A 20 8.67 -11.33 -3.95
CA ARG A 20 10.12 -11.35 -3.79
C ARG A 20 10.46 -11.12 -2.33
N SER A 21 11.30 -11.97 -1.76
CA SER A 21 11.79 -11.74 -0.39
C SER A 21 12.54 -10.40 -0.31
N CYS A 22 12.19 -9.56 0.67
CA CYS A 22 12.82 -8.24 0.86
C CYS A 22 14.09 -8.30 1.73
N GLY A 23 14.34 -9.44 2.37
CA GLY A 23 15.49 -9.67 3.22
C GLY A 23 15.46 -8.85 4.52
N PHE A 24 16.66 -8.67 5.08
CA PHE A 24 16.88 -8.05 6.39
C PHE A 24 17.45 -6.62 6.28
N GLY A 25 17.48 -6.05 5.07
CA GLY A 25 17.88 -4.66 4.81
C GLY A 25 16.67 -3.80 4.42
N SER A 26 16.86 -2.47 4.34
CA SER A 26 15.74 -1.51 4.18
C SER A 26 15.31 -1.22 2.73
N ASN A 27 16.12 -1.54 1.72
CA ASN A 27 16.05 -0.79 0.45
C ASN A 27 15.47 -1.54 -0.77
N ASN A 28 14.86 -2.72 -0.63
CA ASN A 28 14.33 -3.44 -1.80
C ASN A 28 13.06 -4.24 -1.50
N ARG A 29 12.01 -3.51 -1.10
CA ARG A 29 10.69 -4.09 -0.86
C ARG A 29 9.95 -4.27 -2.17
N ARG A 30 9.33 -5.44 -2.34
CA ARG A 30 8.31 -5.66 -3.36
C ARG A 30 7.08 -6.22 -2.66
N PRO A 31 5.92 -5.55 -2.76
CA PRO A 31 4.73 -6.06 -2.13
C PRO A 31 4.29 -7.38 -2.76
N LEU A 32 3.43 -8.12 -2.06
CA LEU A 32 2.76 -9.31 -2.56
C LEU A 32 2.06 -9.00 -3.89
N ASP A 33 2.08 -9.99 -4.79
CA ASP A 33 1.61 -9.83 -6.15
C ASP A 33 0.73 -11.02 -6.58
N PRO A 34 -0.50 -10.77 -7.08
CA PRO A 34 -1.20 -9.49 -7.02
C PRO A 34 -1.51 -9.08 -5.56
N PRO A 35 -1.82 -7.81 -5.28
CA PRO A 35 -2.11 -7.36 -3.92
C PRO A 35 -3.36 -8.08 -3.37
N PRO A 36 -3.36 -8.58 -2.12
CA PRO A 36 -4.56 -9.19 -1.56
C PRO A 36 -5.72 -8.19 -1.49
N ILE A 37 -6.90 -8.64 -1.92
CA ILE A 37 -8.15 -7.88 -1.80
C ILE A 37 -9.17 -8.77 -1.10
N VAL A 38 -9.78 -8.23 -0.05
CA VAL A 38 -10.76 -8.91 0.79
C VAL A 38 -12.07 -8.12 0.77
N GLN A 39 -13.20 -8.77 0.60
CA GLN A 39 -14.53 -8.12 0.62
C GLN A 39 -15.24 -8.42 1.94
N LEU A 40 -15.85 -7.38 2.52
CA LEU A 40 -16.69 -7.47 3.71
C LEU A 40 -18.16 -7.70 3.31
N PHE A 41 -18.79 -8.63 4.01
CA PHE A 41 -20.19 -8.99 3.85
C PHE A 41 -20.93 -8.91 5.18
N ALA A 42 -22.24 -8.74 5.12
CA ALA A 42 -23.13 -8.92 6.26
C ALA A 42 -24.27 -9.87 5.89
N GLN A 43 -24.70 -10.64 6.89
CA GLN A 43 -25.86 -11.52 6.80
C GLN A 43 -26.79 -11.28 7.98
N THR A 44 -28.08 -11.47 7.75
CA THR A 44 -29.08 -11.58 8.80
C THR A 44 -28.92 -12.90 9.56
N SER A 45 -29.61 -13.05 10.69
CA SER A 45 -29.67 -14.33 11.40
C SER A 45 -30.28 -15.46 10.58
N GLY A 46 -31.09 -15.15 9.56
CA GLY A 46 -31.66 -16.12 8.63
C GLY A 46 -30.72 -16.54 7.49
N GLY A 47 -29.51 -15.99 7.42
CA GLY A 47 -28.52 -16.29 6.36
C GLY A 47 -28.64 -15.40 5.12
N GLU A 48 -29.70 -14.62 5.00
CA GLU A 48 -29.90 -13.67 3.90
C GLU A 48 -28.88 -12.54 3.93
N GLU A 49 -28.47 -12.08 2.75
CA GLU A 49 -27.58 -10.93 2.59
C GLU A 49 -28.18 -9.67 3.25
N ALA A 50 -27.34 -8.93 3.95
CA ALA A 50 -27.73 -7.71 4.63
C ALA A 50 -26.83 -6.56 4.19
N GLU A 51 -27.43 -5.38 4.07
CA GLU A 51 -26.71 -4.14 3.78
C GLU A 51 -25.77 -3.78 4.95
N ILE A 52 -24.56 -3.32 4.66
CA ILE A 52 -23.65 -2.73 5.64
C ILE A 52 -23.88 -1.22 5.64
N ARG A 53 -24.10 -0.63 6.81
CA ARG A 53 -24.29 0.83 6.90
C ARG A 53 -22.93 1.51 6.80
N ASP A 54 -22.81 2.55 5.95
CA ASP A 54 -21.59 3.35 5.83
C ASP A 54 -21.07 3.86 7.17
N SER A 55 -21.96 4.29 8.07
CA SER A 55 -21.57 4.77 9.40
C SER A 55 -20.94 3.70 10.31
N TYR A 56 -20.99 2.41 9.91
CA TYR A 56 -20.36 1.31 10.66
C TYR A 56 -18.98 0.95 10.11
N THR A 57 -18.66 1.32 8.87
CA THR A 57 -17.40 0.96 8.21
C THR A 57 -16.15 1.40 8.96
N PRO A 58 -16.09 2.59 9.62
CA PRO A 58 -14.87 3.02 10.32
C PRO A 58 -14.53 2.16 11.55
N PHE A 59 -15.46 1.31 12.01
CA PHE A 59 -15.26 0.45 13.16
C PHE A 59 -14.76 -0.95 12.78
N PHE A 60 -14.71 -1.28 11.50
CA PHE A 60 -14.15 -2.55 11.04
C PHE A 60 -12.66 -2.40 10.75
N VAL A 61 -11.88 -3.31 11.30
CA VAL A 61 -10.43 -3.37 11.10
C VAL A 61 -10.07 -4.79 10.72
N LEU A 62 -9.37 -4.96 9.61
CA LEU A 62 -8.88 -6.27 9.15
C LEU A 62 -7.37 -6.32 9.27
N HIS A 63 -6.88 -7.24 10.08
CA HIS A 63 -5.45 -7.45 10.31
C HIS A 63 -4.97 -8.67 9.53
N ALA A 64 -3.85 -8.53 8.82
CA ALA A 64 -3.16 -9.60 8.12
C ALA A 64 -1.95 -10.09 8.91
N SER A 65 -1.79 -11.40 9.03
CA SER A 65 -0.62 -12.04 9.64
C SER A 65 -0.09 -13.16 8.75
N LEU A 66 1.22 -13.45 8.82
CA LEU A 66 1.86 -14.50 8.03
C LEU A 66 1.80 -15.84 8.76
N TRP A 67 1.44 -16.90 8.02
CA TRP A 67 1.31 -18.26 8.52
C TRP A 67 2.01 -19.24 7.58
N SER A 68 2.34 -20.43 8.09
CA SER A 68 2.83 -21.54 7.28
C SER A 68 1.84 -21.92 6.17
N ALA A 69 2.33 -22.57 5.12
CA ALA A 69 1.51 -22.97 3.96
C ALA A 69 0.32 -23.88 4.33
N ASP A 70 0.44 -24.67 5.40
CA ASP A 70 -0.63 -25.52 5.96
C ASP A 70 -1.58 -24.76 6.93
N GLY A 71 -1.29 -23.49 7.22
CA GLY A 71 -2.07 -22.64 8.11
C GLY A 71 -2.00 -23.00 9.59
N GLN A 72 -1.08 -23.87 10.02
CA GLN A 72 -1.01 -24.34 11.41
C GLN A 72 -0.17 -23.45 12.32
N GLU A 73 0.86 -22.79 11.78
CA GLU A 73 1.83 -22.04 12.56
C GLU A 73 1.94 -20.58 12.10
N GLN A 74 1.83 -19.65 13.06
CA GLN A 74 2.08 -18.25 12.78
C GLN A 74 3.59 -18.01 12.58
N ARG A 75 3.96 -17.37 11.47
CA ARG A 75 5.33 -17.05 11.08
C ARG A 75 5.59 -15.55 11.26
N SER A 76 5.47 -15.06 12.49
CA SER A 76 5.57 -13.63 12.80
C SER A 76 6.99 -13.08 12.77
N ILE A 77 8.02 -13.92 12.98
CA ILE A 77 9.43 -13.53 13.08
C ILE A 77 10.25 -14.23 12.01
N ALA A 78 11.04 -13.45 11.26
CA ALA A 78 12.10 -13.94 10.39
C ALA A 78 13.44 -13.86 11.15
N LYS A 79 14.25 -14.93 11.06
CA LYS A 79 15.54 -15.04 11.73
C LYS A 79 16.66 -15.16 10.71
N LYS A 80 17.80 -14.51 10.97
CA LYS A 80 19.01 -14.66 10.16
C LYS A 80 20.24 -14.68 11.04
N ASP A 81 21.04 -15.72 10.87
CA ASP A 81 22.37 -15.80 11.46
C ASP A 81 23.35 -14.93 10.67
N THR A 82 24.01 -14.03 11.36
CA THR A 82 25.06 -13.21 10.79
C THR A 82 26.39 -13.96 10.84
N ARG A 83 27.34 -13.56 9.99
CA ARG A 83 28.69 -14.15 9.96
C ARG A 83 29.47 -13.94 11.28
N ARG A 84 28.98 -13.07 12.18
CA ARG A 84 29.56 -12.79 13.50
C ARG A 84 28.95 -13.65 14.60
N GLY A 85 28.04 -14.58 14.26
CA GLY A 85 27.31 -15.39 15.24
C GLY A 85 26.15 -14.67 15.92
N GLU A 86 25.86 -13.41 15.55
CA GLU A 86 24.69 -12.70 16.05
C GLU A 86 23.43 -13.13 15.28
N VAL A 87 22.35 -13.43 16.00
CA VAL A 87 21.04 -13.75 15.43
C VAL A 87 20.22 -12.48 15.31
N VAL A 88 19.89 -12.09 14.07
CA VAL A 88 18.97 -10.97 13.82
C VAL A 88 17.55 -11.51 13.74
N GLN A 89 16.64 -10.92 14.53
CA GLN A 89 15.22 -11.24 14.54
C GLN A 89 14.41 -9.99 14.16
N LEU A 90 13.59 -10.09 13.12
CA LEU A 90 12.73 -9.01 12.67
C LEU A 90 11.33 -9.56 12.39
N ASN A 91 10.31 -8.69 12.40
CA ASN A 91 8.98 -9.04 11.93
C ASN A 91 9.05 -9.60 10.50
N ALA A 92 8.44 -10.75 10.26
CA ALA A 92 8.48 -11.42 8.97
C ALA A 92 7.74 -10.63 7.88
N LEU A 93 6.63 -9.98 8.25
CA LEU A 93 5.93 -9.01 7.41
C LEU A 93 6.54 -7.62 7.56
N GLN A 94 6.58 -6.88 6.47
CA GLN A 94 6.94 -5.46 6.45
C GLN A 94 5.94 -4.67 5.60
N GLY A 95 5.61 -3.46 6.06
CA GLY A 95 4.67 -2.55 5.42
C GLY A 95 3.31 -2.53 6.13
N VAL A 96 2.22 -2.33 5.39
CA VAL A 96 0.88 -2.10 5.95
C VAL A 96 0.13 -3.43 6.09
N THR A 97 -0.05 -3.90 7.34
CA THR A 97 -0.73 -5.16 7.67
C THR A 97 -2.16 -4.97 8.16
N VAL A 98 -2.67 -3.74 8.18
CA VAL A 98 -4.01 -3.40 8.64
C VAL A 98 -4.74 -2.65 7.54
N ALA A 99 -5.98 -3.03 7.26
CA ALA A 99 -6.85 -2.34 6.33
C ALA A 99 -8.23 -2.06 6.96
N THR A 100 -8.88 -1.00 6.49
CA THR A 100 -10.26 -0.64 6.79
C THR A 100 -11.11 -0.79 5.54
N PRO A 101 -12.43 -0.99 5.65
CA PRO A 101 -13.30 -1.10 4.49
C PRO A 101 -13.40 0.22 3.71
N GLU A 102 -13.15 0.12 2.41
CA GLU A 102 -13.28 1.18 1.42
C GLU A 102 -14.40 0.80 0.44
N HIS A 103 -15.21 1.79 0.03
CA HIS A 103 -16.34 1.56 -0.84
C HIS A 103 -15.90 1.68 -2.31
N TYR A 104 -15.93 0.57 -3.05
CA TYR A 104 -15.59 0.54 -4.47
C TYR A 104 -16.67 -0.15 -5.28
N ARG A 105 -16.62 0.07 -6.59
CA ARG A 105 -17.30 -0.71 -7.62
C ARG A 105 -16.36 -1.77 -8.15
N ASP A 106 -16.80 -3.01 -8.26
CA ASP A 106 -16.01 -4.09 -8.85
C ASP A 106 -16.03 -4.08 -10.40
N THR A 107 -15.38 -5.08 -11.00
CA THR A 107 -15.30 -5.23 -12.46
C THR A 107 -16.63 -5.59 -13.14
N THR A 108 -17.60 -6.08 -12.37
CA THR A 108 -18.96 -6.38 -12.86
C THR A 108 -19.89 -5.19 -12.70
N GLY A 109 -19.44 -4.16 -11.99
CA GLY A 109 -20.17 -2.95 -11.75
C GLY A 109 -20.96 -2.94 -10.44
N HIS A 110 -20.77 -3.93 -9.57
CA HIS A 110 -21.42 -4.00 -8.26
C HIS A 110 -20.61 -3.27 -7.20
N TYR A 111 -21.32 -2.53 -6.34
CA TYR A 111 -20.71 -1.83 -5.22
C TYR A 111 -20.49 -2.77 -4.03
N GLY A 112 -19.40 -2.57 -3.30
CA GLY A 112 -19.08 -3.34 -2.10
C GLY A 112 -18.01 -2.69 -1.24
N TYR A 113 -17.84 -3.23 -0.04
CA TYR A 113 -16.79 -2.79 0.88
C TYR A 113 -15.59 -3.71 0.78
N PHE A 114 -14.47 -3.16 0.36
CA PHE A 114 -13.24 -3.90 0.10
C PHE A 114 -12.12 -3.40 0.99
N LEU A 115 -11.23 -4.31 1.36
CA LEU A 115 -10.07 -4.08 2.21
C LEU A 115 -8.85 -4.50 1.41
N THR A 116 -8.00 -3.54 1.09
CA THR A 116 -6.92 -3.69 0.12
C THR A 116 -5.55 -3.70 0.81
N PHE A 117 -4.67 -4.61 0.39
CA PHE A 117 -3.32 -4.75 0.96
C PHE A 117 -2.24 -4.51 -0.11
N GLY A 118 -2.01 -3.24 -0.45
CA GLY A 118 -1.06 -2.83 -1.49
C GLY A 118 0.42 -2.78 -1.08
N ASP A 119 0.73 -2.76 0.22
CA ASP A 119 2.09 -2.63 0.77
C ASP A 119 2.43 -3.71 1.80
N ILE A 120 2.14 -4.99 1.53
CA ILE A 120 2.67 -6.11 2.35
C ILE A 120 3.86 -6.73 1.63
N SER A 121 5.02 -6.79 2.27
CA SER A 121 6.20 -7.54 1.81
C SER A 121 6.61 -8.60 2.84
N VAL A 122 7.26 -9.68 2.38
CA VAL A 122 7.78 -10.76 3.25
C VAL A 122 9.30 -10.77 3.23
N ARG A 123 9.92 -10.91 4.40
CA ARG A 123 11.39 -10.85 4.55
C ARG A 123 12.11 -12.05 4.00
N ASP A 124 11.63 -13.24 4.32
CA ASP A 124 12.32 -14.48 4.03
C ASP A 124 11.58 -15.32 2.99
N GLN A 125 12.33 -16.13 2.27
CA GLN A 125 11.77 -17.03 1.26
C GLN A 125 10.99 -18.18 1.90
N GLY A 126 10.00 -18.71 1.19
CA GLY A 126 9.20 -19.85 1.66
C GLY A 126 7.80 -19.87 1.06
N GLU A 127 7.01 -20.84 1.51
CA GLU A 127 5.59 -20.98 1.17
C GLU A 127 4.74 -20.57 2.37
N TYR A 128 3.79 -19.67 2.15
CA TYR A 128 3.01 -19.06 3.23
C TYR A 128 1.54 -18.86 2.88
N ARG A 129 0.73 -18.60 3.90
CA ARG A 129 -0.61 -18.03 3.78
C ARG A 129 -0.69 -16.72 4.56
N LEU A 130 -1.59 -15.84 4.15
CA LEU A 130 -2.03 -14.74 4.98
C LEU A 130 -3.30 -15.14 5.74
N LYS A 131 -3.29 -14.97 7.06
CA LYS A 131 -4.51 -15.00 7.89
C LYS A 131 -5.03 -13.58 8.05
N PHE A 132 -6.27 -13.37 7.65
CA PHE A 132 -7.01 -12.13 7.86
C PHE A 132 -7.98 -12.31 9.01
N VAL A 133 -7.92 -11.41 10.00
CA VAL A 133 -8.82 -11.41 11.16
C VAL A 133 -9.59 -10.10 11.19
N LEU A 134 -10.91 -10.19 11.15
CA LEU A 134 -11.82 -9.04 11.18
C LEU A 134 -12.19 -8.71 12.62
N TYR A 135 -11.92 -7.47 13.02
CA TYR A 135 -12.34 -6.88 14.29
C TYR A 135 -13.47 -5.89 14.07
N ASN A 136 -14.42 -5.85 15.00
CA ASN A 136 -15.49 -4.86 15.05
C ASN A 136 -15.41 -4.04 16.33
N LEU A 137 -14.78 -2.87 16.23
CA LEU A 137 -14.50 -1.98 17.36
C LEU A 137 -15.75 -1.40 18.00
N ARG A 138 -16.87 -1.30 17.26
CA ARG A 138 -18.15 -0.79 17.79
C ARG A 138 -18.78 -1.76 18.80
N ARG A 139 -18.54 -3.06 18.62
CA ARG A 139 -19.05 -4.12 19.52
C ARG A 139 -18.05 -4.50 20.61
N SER A 140 -16.89 -3.85 20.64
CA SER A 140 -15.91 -4.04 21.70
C SER A 140 -16.37 -3.29 22.95
N ASN A 141 -16.41 -3.98 24.09
CA ASN A 141 -16.65 -3.33 25.36
C ASN A 141 -15.31 -2.94 26.00
N PHE A 142 -14.84 -1.74 25.67
CA PHE A 142 -13.56 -1.22 26.17
C PHE A 142 -13.57 -0.94 27.68
N GLU A 143 -14.76 -0.72 28.29
CA GLU A 143 -14.90 -0.49 29.73
C GLU A 143 -14.52 -1.73 30.55
N LEU A 144 -14.75 -2.93 30.00
CA LEU A 144 -14.40 -4.20 30.63
C LEU A 144 -12.96 -4.65 30.34
N ARG A 145 -12.10 -3.80 29.75
CA ARG A 145 -10.76 -4.17 29.23
C ARG A 145 -10.79 -5.39 28.31
N GLN A 146 -11.94 -5.67 27.68
CA GLN A 146 -12.04 -6.79 26.76
C GLN A 146 -11.35 -6.42 25.46
N HIS A 147 -10.61 -7.39 24.90
CA HIS A 147 -9.96 -7.24 23.61
C HIS A 147 -10.98 -6.92 22.52
N ALA A 148 -10.52 -6.30 21.43
CA ALA A 148 -11.39 -6.02 20.29
C ALA A 148 -12.10 -7.31 19.83
N ARG A 149 -13.42 -7.23 19.64
CA ARG A 149 -14.20 -8.44 19.28
C ARG A 149 -13.83 -8.90 17.87
N GLN A 150 -13.27 -10.10 17.78
CA GLN A 150 -13.08 -10.82 16.52
C GLN A 150 -14.45 -11.29 16.01
N GLU A 151 -14.82 -10.88 14.80
CA GLU A 151 -16.07 -11.30 14.14
C GLU A 151 -15.85 -12.57 13.31
N CYS A 152 -14.73 -12.65 12.58
CA CYS A 152 -14.36 -13.82 11.78
C CYS A 152 -12.88 -13.81 11.42
N GLU A 153 -12.42 -14.93 10.86
CA GLU A 153 -11.10 -15.06 10.25
C GLU A 153 -11.19 -15.83 8.93
N ILE A 154 -10.24 -15.57 8.01
CA ILE A 154 -10.10 -16.30 6.75
C ILE A 154 -8.62 -16.36 6.35
N MET A 155 -8.22 -17.43 5.68
CA MET A 155 -6.89 -17.60 5.11
C MET A 155 -6.89 -17.32 3.61
N SER A 156 -5.80 -16.75 3.08
CA SER A 156 -5.52 -16.80 1.65
C SER A 156 -5.15 -18.22 1.23
N ASP A 157 -5.23 -18.50 -0.07
CA ASP A 157 -4.45 -19.54 -0.73
C ASP A 157 -2.93 -19.41 -0.43
N PRO A 158 -2.18 -20.54 -0.50
CA PRO A 158 -0.73 -20.50 -0.37
C PRO A 158 -0.09 -19.66 -1.47
N PHE A 159 1.01 -18.99 -1.13
CA PHE A 159 1.80 -18.21 -2.08
C PHE A 159 3.30 -18.38 -1.82
N SER A 160 4.08 -18.24 -2.89
CA SER A 160 5.53 -18.43 -2.87
C SER A 160 6.27 -17.12 -2.67
N VAL A 161 7.18 -17.07 -1.70
CA VAL A 161 8.14 -15.98 -1.53
C VAL A 161 9.50 -16.43 -2.05
N ILE A 162 9.94 -15.80 -3.14
CA ILE A 162 11.07 -16.25 -3.95
C ILE A 162 12.28 -15.32 -3.72
N THR A 163 13.49 -15.89 -3.81
CA THR A 163 14.72 -15.09 -3.74
C THR A 163 14.77 -14.00 -4.81
N PRO A 164 15.48 -12.89 -4.55
CA PRO A 164 15.80 -11.89 -5.56
C PRO A 164 16.38 -12.42 -6.88
N ARG A 165 17.09 -13.55 -6.85
CA ARG A 165 17.77 -14.13 -8.01
C ARG A 165 16.82 -14.89 -8.93
N GLN A 166 15.82 -15.56 -8.34
CA GLN A 166 14.87 -16.41 -9.06
C GLN A 166 13.52 -15.72 -9.31
N PHE A 167 13.31 -14.54 -8.73
CA PHE A 167 12.03 -13.85 -8.84
C PHE A 167 11.74 -13.46 -10.31
N PRO A 168 10.63 -13.94 -10.91
CA PRO A 168 10.34 -13.75 -12.33
C PRO A 168 9.96 -12.32 -12.71
N GLY A 169 9.82 -11.44 -11.71
CA GLY A 169 9.30 -10.10 -11.87
C GLY A 169 7.85 -10.02 -11.43
N MET A 170 7.31 -8.81 -11.46
CA MET A 170 5.92 -8.58 -11.08
C MET A 170 4.98 -8.88 -12.24
N LEU A 171 3.80 -9.39 -11.93
CA LEU A 171 2.70 -9.58 -12.87
C LEU A 171 2.10 -8.22 -13.28
N PRO A 172 1.44 -8.16 -14.45
CA PRO A 172 0.55 -7.04 -14.76
C PRO A 172 -0.59 -7.00 -13.75
N SER A 173 -1.06 -5.78 -13.44
CA SER A 173 -2.19 -5.62 -12.51
C SER A 173 -3.42 -6.35 -13.05
N THR A 174 -4.16 -6.98 -12.14
CA THR A 174 -5.41 -7.67 -12.48
C THR A 174 -6.48 -6.66 -12.92
N PRO A 175 -7.55 -7.10 -13.61
CA PRO A 175 -8.69 -6.23 -13.93
C PRO A 175 -9.28 -5.57 -12.67
N LEU A 176 -9.37 -6.31 -11.56
CA LEU A 176 -9.87 -5.80 -10.29
C LEU A 176 -8.95 -4.74 -9.69
N THR A 177 -7.63 -4.96 -9.68
CA THR A 177 -6.67 -3.95 -9.23
C THR A 177 -6.74 -2.68 -10.09
N HIS A 178 -6.83 -2.80 -11.41
CA HIS A 178 -7.01 -1.64 -12.28
C HIS A 178 -8.32 -0.88 -11.99
N CYS A 179 -9.43 -1.61 -11.80
CA CYS A 179 -10.73 -1.05 -11.46
C CYS A 179 -10.67 -0.26 -10.15
N PHE A 180 -9.98 -0.76 -9.13
CA PHE A 180 -9.86 -0.08 -7.83
C PHE A 180 -8.90 1.11 -7.88
N VAL A 181 -7.79 1.01 -8.62
CA VAL A 181 -6.88 2.15 -8.84
C VAL A 181 -7.60 3.31 -9.54
N GLN A 182 -8.47 3.03 -10.52
CA GLN A 182 -9.30 4.04 -11.17
C GLN A 182 -10.25 4.76 -10.20
N GLN A 183 -10.54 4.14 -9.06
CA GLN A 183 -11.35 4.68 -7.96
C GLN A 183 -10.47 5.16 -6.78
N ALA A 184 -9.20 5.49 -7.06
CA ALA A 184 -8.22 6.04 -6.12
C ALA A 184 -7.74 5.10 -5.00
N ALA A 185 -7.94 3.78 -5.12
CA ALA A 185 -7.32 2.82 -4.21
C ALA A 185 -5.80 2.89 -4.25
N GLN A 186 -5.16 2.79 -3.08
CA GLN A 186 -3.70 2.83 -2.92
C GLN A 186 -3.05 1.49 -3.29
N LEU A 187 -3.23 1.06 -4.55
CA LEU A 187 -2.72 -0.19 -5.08
C LEU A 187 -1.69 0.04 -6.20
N PRO A 188 -0.70 -0.85 -6.36
CA PRO A 188 0.24 -0.76 -7.48
C PRO A 188 -0.46 -0.95 -8.84
N SER A 189 -0.30 0.01 -9.75
CA SER A 189 -0.76 -0.08 -11.13
C SER A 189 0.38 -0.41 -12.07
N ARG A 190 0.28 -1.55 -12.78
CA ARG A 190 1.26 -2.03 -13.76
C ARG A 190 0.55 -2.43 -15.03
N SER A 191 0.87 -1.78 -16.13
CA SER A 191 0.33 -2.13 -17.45
C SER A 191 1.06 -3.33 -18.04
N LYS A 192 0.36 -4.09 -18.90
CA LYS A 192 1.02 -5.08 -19.76
C LYS A 192 1.98 -4.36 -20.71
N PRO A 193 3.20 -4.86 -20.94
CA PRO A 193 4.09 -4.29 -21.94
C PRO A 193 3.40 -4.31 -23.31
N ARG A 194 3.17 -3.12 -23.89
CA ARG A 194 2.62 -3.01 -25.26
C ARG A 194 3.62 -3.65 -26.21
N ARG A 195 3.22 -4.70 -26.94
CA ARG A 195 3.98 -5.17 -28.10
C ARG A 195 4.03 -4.00 -29.07
N ARG A 196 5.20 -3.39 -29.27
CA ARG A 196 5.43 -2.50 -30.41
C ARG A 196 5.24 -3.38 -31.64
N SER A 197 4.13 -3.18 -32.35
CA SER A 197 3.98 -3.71 -33.70
C SER A 197 5.12 -3.13 -34.52
N ALA A 198 6.04 -3.97 -34.95
CA ALA A 198 7.00 -3.64 -35.99
C ALA A 198 6.21 -3.46 -37.29
N SER A 199 5.59 -2.29 -37.48
CA SER A 199 5.20 -1.85 -38.80
C SER A 199 6.48 -1.41 -39.50
N GLY A 200 7.04 -2.32 -40.30
CA GLY A 200 8.09 -1.98 -41.25
C GLY A 200 7.58 -0.89 -42.20
N SER A 201 8.43 0.09 -42.46
CA SER A 201 8.27 1.01 -43.57
C SER A 201 9.57 1.01 -44.36
N SER A 202 9.66 0.10 -45.32
CA SER A 202 10.59 0.21 -46.44
C SER A 202 9.89 0.94 -47.59
N SER A 203 10.49 2.07 -47.98
CA SER A 203 10.59 2.64 -49.34
C SER A 203 9.33 3.19 -50.03
N GLY A 204 9.46 4.40 -50.57
CA GLY A 204 8.60 4.94 -51.64
C GLY A 204 8.38 6.45 -51.62
N ASP A 205 9.38 7.20 -52.09
CA ASP A 205 9.34 8.42 -52.93
C ASP A 205 8.17 9.42 -52.88
N GLY A 206 8.51 10.71 -52.77
CA GLY A 206 7.58 11.82 -52.95
C GLY A 206 8.21 13.18 -52.71
N GLU A 207 8.89 13.68 -53.73
CA GLU A 207 9.59 14.97 -53.81
C GLU A 207 8.65 16.19 -53.66
N SER A 208 9.26 17.29 -53.25
CA SER A 208 8.67 18.60 -52.92
C SER A 208 8.00 19.31 -54.12
N SER A 209 6.84 19.92 -53.89
CA SER A 209 6.45 21.16 -54.58
C SER A 209 5.61 22.10 -53.71
N ARG A 210 5.77 23.39 -53.99
CA ARG A 210 5.64 24.59 -53.14
C ARG A 210 4.53 25.48 -53.68
N SER A 211 3.70 26.09 -52.81
CA SER A 211 3.03 27.41 -52.99
C SER A 211 2.09 27.65 -51.79
N GLN A 212 2.44 28.46 -50.77
CA GLN A 212 2.25 29.92 -50.68
C GLN A 212 0.96 30.48 -51.28
N THR A 213 0.08 30.98 -50.40
CA THR A 213 -0.70 32.25 -50.43
C THR A 213 -1.64 32.18 -49.21
N GLY A 214 -1.94 33.20 -48.40
CA GLY A 214 -1.64 34.63 -48.30
C GLY A 214 -2.32 35.09 -46.99
N GLU A 215 -1.68 35.98 -46.25
CA GLU A 215 -2.22 37.32 -45.93
C GLU A 215 -3.31 37.38 -44.84
N THR A 216 -2.91 37.75 -43.62
CA THR A 216 -3.18 39.04 -42.93
C THR A 216 -4.62 39.28 -42.48
N PHE A 217 -4.82 39.51 -41.17
CA PHE A 217 -5.46 40.73 -40.67
C PHE A 217 -5.13 40.98 -39.19
N ARG A 218 -4.87 42.24 -38.86
CA ARG A 218 -4.43 42.78 -37.56
C ARG A 218 -5.62 43.37 -36.77
N SER A 219 -5.51 43.32 -35.43
CA SER A 219 -5.93 44.34 -34.42
C SER A 219 -7.45 44.64 -34.28
N SER A 220 -8.07 45.01 -33.13
CA SER A 220 -7.65 45.61 -31.86
C SER A 220 -8.80 45.55 -30.82
N THR A 221 -8.45 45.54 -29.51
CA THR A 221 -8.99 46.26 -28.30
C THR A 221 -10.44 46.81 -28.30
N SER A 222 -11.24 46.88 -27.21
CA SER A 222 -11.10 47.14 -25.75
C SER A 222 -12.48 46.86 -25.09
N THR A 223 -12.71 46.61 -23.78
CA THR A 223 -12.62 47.53 -22.61
C THR A 223 -12.95 46.75 -21.31
N ASN A 224 -12.28 47.09 -20.20
CA ASN A 224 -12.66 46.76 -18.80
C ASN A 224 -13.60 47.85 -18.22
N PRO A 225 -14.25 47.61 -17.06
CA PRO A 225 -13.67 48.11 -15.81
C PRO A 225 -13.75 47.16 -14.59
N SER A 226 -12.91 47.50 -13.62
CA SER A 226 -12.43 46.88 -12.39
C SER A 226 -13.34 47.01 -11.15
N LEU A 227 -13.19 46.11 -10.17
CA LEU A 227 -13.30 46.39 -8.72
C LEU A 227 -12.34 45.51 -7.88
N ASP A 228 -11.41 46.21 -7.21
CA ASP A 228 -10.70 46.07 -5.93
C ASP A 228 -10.13 44.74 -5.35
N GLU A 229 -8.84 44.90 -4.96
CA GLU A 229 -7.84 44.10 -4.23
C GLU A 229 -8.14 43.92 -2.70
N PRO A 230 -7.27 43.30 -1.83
CA PRO A 230 -5.88 42.85 -2.04
C PRO A 230 -5.49 41.45 -1.50
N GLN A 231 -4.39 40.94 -2.08
CA GLN A 231 -3.65 39.75 -1.65
C GLN A 231 -2.43 40.10 -0.77
N VAL A 232 -2.22 39.32 0.29
CA VAL A 232 -1.10 39.43 1.23
C VAL A 232 0.18 38.81 0.65
N ARG A 233 1.22 39.63 0.45
CA ARG A 233 2.60 39.20 0.14
C ARG A 233 3.35 38.82 1.42
N LYS A 234 3.99 37.63 1.46
CA LYS A 234 5.06 37.32 2.43
C LYS A 234 6.44 37.47 1.79
N ARG A 235 7.25 38.36 2.36
CA ARG A 235 8.63 38.69 1.99
C ARG A 235 9.60 37.62 2.52
N ARG A 236 10.65 37.37 1.73
CA ARG A 236 11.92 36.77 2.17
C ARG A 236 12.69 37.76 3.05
N SER A 237 13.42 37.26 4.03
CA SER A 237 14.55 37.97 4.64
C SER A 237 15.71 37.00 4.89
N SER A 238 16.90 37.54 4.64
CA SER A 238 18.23 36.98 4.87
C SER A 238 18.98 37.94 5.79
N SER A 239 19.78 37.45 6.72
CA SER A 239 20.88 38.20 7.34
C SER A 239 21.94 37.27 7.93
N THR A 240 23.18 37.77 7.94
CA THR A 240 24.45 37.05 7.93
C THR A 240 25.28 37.35 9.20
N LEU A 241 26.31 36.50 9.44
CA LEU A 241 27.61 36.71 10.13
C LEU A 241 27.77 36.37 11.63
N GLY A 242 28.86 35.63 11.91
CA GLY A 242 29.27 34.96 13.16
C GLY A 242 30.05 35.81 14.19
N PRO A 243 30.92 35.23 15.05
CA PRO A 243 32.16 34.58 14.59
C PRO A 243 32.65 33.33 15.38
N ASN A 244 33.74 32.77 14.88
CA ASN A 244 34.53 31.61 15.30
C ASN A 244 35.46 31.90 16.51
N LYS A 245 35.78 30.89 17.33
CA LYS A 245 37.12 30.77 17.96
C LYS A 245 37.46 29.33 18.38
N LYS A 246 38.70 28.95 18.05
CA LYS A 246 39.40 27.69 18.33
C LYS A 246 40.04 27.67 19.73
N ASP A 247 40.50 26.47 20.07
CA ASP A 247 41.63 26.10 20.96
C ASP A 247 41.34 25.89 22.45
N ARG A 248 41.48 24.63 22.92
CA ARG A 248 42.71 24.16 23.61
C ARG A 248 42.63 22.69 24.08
N LYS A 249 43.78 22.03 23.95
CA LYS A 249 44.18 20.76 24.59
C LYS A 249 44.12 20.84 26.11
N GLY A 250 43.80 19.72 26.77
CA GLY A 250 44.09 19.45 28.18
C GLY A 250 44.03 17.95 28.48
N LYS A 251 45.16 17.36 28.82
CA LYS A 251 45.35 16.00 29.38
C LYS A 251 45.16 16.07 30.90
N GLU A 252 44.58 15.03 31.52
CA GLU A 252 44.93 14.46 32.84
C GLU A 252 44.04 13.21 33.05
N LYS A 253 44.59 11.98 33.04
CA LYS A 253 45.12 11.18 34.19
C LYS A 253 44.08 10.98 35.31
N ALA A 254 43.50 9.78 35.38
CA ALA A 254 43.96 8.64 36.19
C ALA A 254 43.51 8.72 37.66
N THR A 255 42.55 7.86 38.02
CA THR A 255 42.43 7.31 39.36
C THR A 255 42.17 5.82 39.19
N ASP A 256 43.15 5.06 39.65
CA ASP A 256 43.13 3.63 39.84
C ASP A 256 43.12 3.38 41.36
N VAL A 257 42.77 2.15 41.76
CA VAL A 257 43.03 1.52 43.07
C VAL A 257 41.95 1.64 44.18
N ASP A 258 41.24 0.51 44.35
CA ASP A 258 40.95 -0.31 45.54
C ASP A 258 40.57 0.37 46.88
N THR A 259 39.56 -0.18 47.58
CA THR A 259 39.69 -1.33 48.52
C THR A 259 38.43 -1.43 49.40
N TYR A 260 38.05 -2.69 49.71
CA TYR A 260 37.05 -3.20 50.67
C TYR A 260 35.57 -3.27 50.25
#